data_AF-A0A2N9JJE8-F1
#
_entry.id   AF-A0A2N9JJE8-F1
#
_cell.length_a   1.000
_cell.length_b   1.000
_cell.length_c   1.000
_cell.angle_alpha   90.00
_cell.angle_beta   90.00
_cell.angle_gamma   90.00
#
_symmetry.space_group_name_H-M   'P 1'
#
loop_
_entity.id
_entity.type
_entity.pdbx_description
1 polymer ?
#
loop_
_entity_poly.entity_id
_entity_poly.type
_entity_poly.pdbx_seq_one_letter_code
_entity_poly.pdbx_strand_id
1 'polypeptide(L)'
;MSYPLVHDLAADGIPVTMTCRVLKIARQPYYRWLAHPVTNAELLEAHRANALFDAHHDDPEFGYRFLADEAREAGQVMAQIPVHQPTQPLGSLA
;
A
#
# COMPACT_ATOMS: atom_id res chain seq x y z
N MET A 1 -13.11 -5.09 -2.82
CA MET A 1 -13.50 -3.79 -3.41
C MET A 1 -13.66 -2.81 -2.26
N SER A 2 -13.02 -1.65 -2.35
CA SER A 2 -13.07 -0.60 -1.33
C SER A 2 -13.99 0.54 -1.79
N TYR A 3 -14.67 1.20 -0.85
CA TYR A 3 -15.61 2.30 -1.14
C TYR A 3 -15.32 3.56 -0.30
N PRO A 4 -14.07 4.07 -0.29
CA PRO A 4 -13.66 5.17 0.59
C PRO A 4 -14.47 6.43 0.31
N LEU A 5 -14.62 6.80 -0.96
CA LEU A 5 -15.38 7.99 -1.36
C LEU A 5 -16.85 8.00 -0.86
N VAL A 6 -17.52 6.84 -0.87
CA VAL A 6 -18.91 6.77 -0.39
C VAL A 6 -18.96 6.88 1.14
N HIS A 7 -17.93 6.37 1.82
CA HIS A 7 -17.78 6.48 3.27
C HIS A 7 -17.49 7.92 3.70
N ASP A 8 -16.55 8.60 3.04
CA ASP A 8 -16.16 9.97 3.37
C ASP A 8 -17.35 10.93 3.21
N LEU A 9 -18.07 10.84 2.08
CA LEU A 9 -19.24 11.67 1.84
C LEU A 9 -20.37 11.37 2.85
N ALA A 10 -20.50 10.11 3.30
CA ALA A 10 -21.46 9.76 4.34
C ALA A 10 -21.07 10.34 5.71
N ALA A 11 -19.77 10.41 6.02
CA ALA A 11 -19.26 11.09 7.22
C ALA A 11 -19.54 12.61 7.17
N ASP A 12 -19.51 13.21 5.99
CA ASP A 12 -19.88 14.61 5.74
C ASP A 12 -21.41 14.85 5.75
N GLY A 13 -22.22 13.82 6.05
CA GLY A 13 -23.68 13.91 6.13
C GLY A 13 -24.40 13.79 4.77
N ILE A 14 -23.69 13.45 3.70
CA ILE A 14 -24.30 13.24 2.38
C ILE A 14 -24.96 11.86 2.34
N PRO A 15 -26.25 11.75 1.94
CA PRO A 15 -26.93 10.47 1.91
C PRO A 15 -26.26 9.46 0.96
N VAL A 16 -25.91 8.28 1.49
CA VAL A 16 -25.37 7.13 0.74
C VAL A 16 -26.23 6.77 -0.48
N THR A 17 -27.55 6.95 -0.37
CA THR A 17 -28.49 6.70 -1.47
C THR A 17 -28.27 7.63 -2.67
N MET A 18 -27.87 8.87 -2.43
CA MET A 18 -27.56 9.84 -3.48
C MET A 18 -26.20 9.51 -4.11
N THR A 19 -25.17 9.31 -3.29
CA THR A 19 -23.81 9.01 -3.77
C THR A 19 -23.74 7.68 -4.52
N CYS A 20 -24.37 6.62 -4.03
CA CYS A 20 -24.44 5.34 -4.78
C CYS A 20 -25.19 5.48 -6.12
N ARG A 21 -26.22 6.34 -6.20
CA ARG A 21 -26.91 6.62 -7.47
C ARG A 21 -26.03 7.37 -8.46
N VAL A 22 -25.34 8.42 -8.02
CA VAL A 22 -24.45 9.23 -8.86
C VAL A 22 -23.29 8.37 -9.38
N LEU A 23 -22.69 7.57 -8.51
CA LEU A 23 -21.56 6.70 -8.85
C LEU A 23 -21.98 5.40 -9.56
N LYS A 24 -23.29 5.16 -9.74
CA LYS A 24 -23.86 3.94 -10.34
C LYS A 24 -23.38 2.65 -9.66
N ILE A 25 -23.25 2.67 -8.33
CA ILE A 25 -22.80 1.53 -7.52
C ILE A 25 -24.02 0.92 -6.81
N ALA A 26 -24.05 -0.41 -6.70
CA ALA A 26 -25.05 -1.09 -5.89
C ALA A 26 -24.83 -0.80 -4.39
N ARG A 27 -25.91 -0.55 -3.63
CA ARG A 27 -25.83 -0.28 -2.18
C ARG A 27 -25.43 -1.51 -1.36
N GLN A 28 -25.79 -2.70 -1.81
CA GLN A 28 -25.55 -3.95 -1.10
C GLN A 28 -24.06 -4.27 -0.86
N PRO A 29 -23.16 -4.15 -1.86
CA PRO A 29 -21.73 -4.36 -1.62
C PRO A 29 -21.10 -3.26 -0.75
N TYR A 30 -21.60 -2.02 -0.80
CA TYR A 30 -21.15 -0.94 0.09
C TYR A 30 -21.42 -1.29 1.56
N TYR A 31 -22.65 -1.66 1.90
CA TYR A 31 -22.97 -2.05 3.29
C TYR A 31 -22.25 -3.32 3.73
N ARG A 32 -21.97 -4.26 2.80
CA ARG A 32 -21.15 -5.43 3.12
C ARG A 32 -19.70 -5.05 3.44
N TRP A 33 -19.12 -4.12 2.67
CA TRP A 33 -17.78 -3.61 2.90
C TRP A 33 -17.70 -2.79 4.20
N LEU A 34 -18.75 -2.04 4.55
CA LEU A 34 -18.79 -1.25 5.78
C LEU A 34 -18.58 -2.07 7.07
N ALA A 35 -18.90 -3.37 7.05
CA ALA A 35 -18.66 -4.25 8.20
C ALA A 35 -17.16 -4.54 8.43
N HIS A 36 -16.36 -4.57 7.35
CA HIS A 36 -14.93 -4.83 7.40
C HIS A 36 -14.24 -3.98 6.30
N PRO A 37 -14.14 -2.66 6.51
CA PRO A 37 -13.72 -1.73 5.46
C PRO A 37 -12.21 -1.78 5.18
N VAL A 38 -11.43 -2.23 6.17
CA VAL A 38 -9.98 -2.41 6.08
C VAL A 38 -9.67 -3.91 6.14
N THR A 39 -8.93 -4.39 5.15
CA THR A 39 -8.47 -5.77 5.07
C THR A 39 -7.16 -5.96 5.84
N ASN A 40 -6.88 -7.20 6.27
CA ASN A 40 -5.60 -7.53 6.92
C ASN A 40 -4.38 -7.22 6.03
N ALA A 41 -4.54 -7.29 4.71
CA ALA A 41 -3.48 -6.93 3.76
C ALA A 41 -3.20 -5.42 3.78
N GLU A 42 -4.25 -4.58 3.76
CA GLU A 42 -4.11 -3.12 3.88
C GLU A 42 -3.52 -2.71 5.22
N LEU A 43 -3.87 -3.40 6.32
CA LEU A 43 -3.25 -3.17 7.63
C LEU A 43 -1.75 -3.51 7.63
N LEU A 44 -1.37 -4.63 7.02
CA LEU A 44 0.02 -5.04 6.92
C LEU A 44 0.83 -4.07 6.03
N GLU A 45 0.24 -3.61 4.94
CA GLU A 45 0.84 -2.61 4.06
C GLU A 45 1.04 -1.27 4.78
N ALA A 46 0.03 -0.79 5.51
CA ALA A 46 0.14 0.42 6.32
C ALA A 46 1.22 0.26 7.41
N HIS A 47 1.29 -0.90 8.06
CA HIS A 47 2.31 -1.17 9.07
C HIS A 47 3.73 -1.16 8.49
N ARG A 48 3.92 -1.72 7.30
CA ARG A 48 5.19 -1.68 6.57
C ARG A 48 5.57 -0.27 6.13
N ALA A 49 4.60 0.50 5.63
CA ALA A 49 4.82 1.88 5.22
C ALA A 49 5.21 2.75 6.43
N ASN A 50 4.57 2.54 7.58
CA ASN A 50 4.92 3.22 8.83
C ASN A 50 6.32 2.81 9.31
N ALA A 51 6.66 1.53 9.31
CA ALA A 51 8.00 1.08 9.68
C ALA A 51 9.09 1.67 8.77
N LEU A 52 8.79 1.85 7.48
CA LEU A 52 9.69 2.51 6.55
C LEU A 52 9.84 4.01 6.84
N PHE A 53 8.72 4.66 7.15
CA PHE A 53 8.70 6.07 7.52
C PHE A 53 9.45 6.32 8.83
N ASP A 54 9.25 5.47 9.84
CA ASP A 54 9.91 5.54 11.13
C ASP A 54 11.43 5.33 10.99
N ALA A 55 11.86 4.31 10.22
CA ALA A 55 13.28 4.08 9.93
C ALA A 55 13.93 5.28 9.22
N HIS A 56 13.22 5.89 8.26
CA HIS A 56 13.72 7.04 7.50
C HIS A 56 13.72 8.35 8.33
N HIS A 57 12.82 8.49 9.29
CA HIS A 57 12.83 9.62 10.22
C HIS A 57 14.09 9.61 11.11
N ASP A 58 14.57 8.42 11.48
CA ASP A 58 15.74 8.26 12.33
C ASP A 58 17.08 8.35 11.56
N ASP A 59 17.09 8.20 10.22
CA ASP A 59 18.27 8.43 9.36
C ASP A 59 17.90 9.12 8.01
N PRO A 60 17.79 10.46 7.99
CA PRO A 60 17.47 11.20 6.77
C PRO A 60 18.63 11.32 5.77
N GLU A 61 19.86 10.89 6.11
CA GLU A 61 21.04 11.05 5.23
C GLU A 61 21.09 10.01 4.10
N PHE A 62 20.37 8.89 4.23
CA PHE A 62 20.36 7.82 3.24
C PHE A 62 19.19 7.94 2.26
N GLY A 63 19.52 8.19 0.99
CA GLY A 63 18.52 8.30 -0.08
C GLY A 63 17.74 6.99 -0.32
N TYR A 64 16.57 7.11 -0.97
CA TYR A 64 15.55 6.10 -1.32
C TYR A 64 16.01 4.70 -1.80
N ARG A 65 17.31 4.50 -2.06
CA ARG A 65 17.90 3.27 -2.56
C ARG A 65 18.11 2.20 -1.48
N PHE A 66 18.11 2.56 -0.20
CA PHE A 66 18.37 1.63 0.93
C PHE A 66 17.14 1.31 1.78
N LEU A 67 16.00 1.91 1.47
CA LEU A 67 14.70 1.71 2.11
C LEU A 67 14.29 0.23 2.23
N ALA A 68 14.66 -0.62 1.25
CA ALA A 68 14.37 -2.05 1.31
C ALA A 68 15.26 -2.81 2.31
N ASP A 69 16.50 -2.37 2.50
CA ASP A 69 17.45 -2.97 3.44
C ASP A 69 17.17 -2.52 4.88
N GLU A 70 16.83 -1.25 5.10
CA GLU A 70 16.41 -0.73 6.41
C GLU A 70 15.12 -1.40 6.89
N ALA A 71 14.12 -1.54 6.01
CA ALA A 71 12.90 -2.26 6.36
C ALA A 71 13.18 -3.72 6.76
N ARG A 72 14.20 -4.35 6.15
CA ARG A 72 14.64 -5.70 6.50
C ARG A 72 15.32 -5.75 7.87
N GLU A 73 16.11 -4.75 8.22
CA GLU A 73 16.70 -4.60 9.57
C GLU A 73 15.62 -4.36 10.64
N ALA A 74 14.56 -3.63 10.30
CA ALA A 74 13.37 -3.46 11.14
C ALA A 74 12.45 -4.70 11.18
N GLY A 75 12.83 -5.82 10.55
CA GLY A 75 12.08 -7.08 10.55
C GLY A 75 10.88 -7.11 9.59
N GLN A 76 10.75 -6.14 8.68
CA GLN A 76 9.69 -6.07 7.69
C GLN A 76 10.16 -6.64 6.34
N VAL A 77 9.45 -7.66 5.84
CA VAL A 77 9.73 -8.23 4.51
C VAL A 77 9.11 -7.33 3.43
N MET A 78 9.97 -6.66 2.67
CA MET A 78 9.59 -5.80 1.53
C MET A 78 9.93 -6.46 0.18
N ALA A 79 9.16 -6.13 -0.85
CA ALA A 79 9.47 -6.58 -2.21
C ALA A 79 10.65 -5.77 -2.78
N GLN A 80 11.75 -6.45 -3.09
CA GLN A 80 12.87 -5.87 -3.83
C GLN A 80 12.56 -5.86 -5.33
N ILE A 81 12.65 -4.70 -6.00
CA ILE A 81 12.72 -4.67 -7.45
C ILE A 81 14.12 -5.20 -7.80
N PRO A 82 14.26 -6.36 -8.48
CA PRO A 82 15.58 -6.78 -8.91
C PRO A 82 16.14 -5.70 -9.84
N VAL A 83 17.19 -5.02 -9.39
CA VAL A 83 18.07 -4.28 -10.31
C VAL A 83 18.45 -5.30 -11.37
N HIS A 84 18.15 -4.99 -12.64
CA HIS A 84 18.59 -5.76 -13.78
C HIS A 84 20.09 -6.02 -13.62
N GLN A 85 20.44 -7.24 -13.20
CA GLN A 85 21.84 -7.68 -13.18
C GLN A 85 22.29 -7.59 -14.64
N PRO A 86 23.36 -6.84 -14.98
CA PRO A 86 23.95 -7.00 -16.30
C PRO A 86 24.34 -8.47 -16.39
N THR A 87 23.71 -9.18 -17.32
CA THR A 87 24.05 -10.55 -17.70
C THR A 87 25.57 -10.66 -17.79
N GLN A 88 26.17 -11.55 -17.01
CA GLN A 88 27.61 -11.78 -17.01
C GLN A 88 28.11 -11.92 -18.46
N PRO A 89 29.24 -11.32 -18.83
CA PRO A 89 29.81 -11.62 -20.14
C PRO A 89 30.19 -13.10 -20.15
N LEU A 90 29.70 -13.84 -21.15
CA LEU A 90 30.23 -15.14 -21.53
C LEU A 90 31.69 -14.93 -21.98
N GLY A 91 32.59 -14.92 -21.01
CA GLY A 91 34.02 -14.96 -21.22
C GLY A 91 34.45 -16.36 -21.59
N SER A 92 35.01 -16.48 -22.80
CA SER A 92 36.22 -17.24 -23.12
C SER A 92 36.25 -18.73 -22.74
N LEU A 93 35.97 -19.56 -23.74
CA LEU A 93 36.68 -20.82 -24.00
C LEU A 93 37.03 -20.75 -25.49
N ALA A 94 38.28 -20.42 -25.85
CA ALA A 94 39.37 -21.39 -26.03
C ALA A 94 39.04 -22.41 -27.12
#